data_AF-A0A5D3KWA3-F1
#
_entry.id   AF-A0A5D3KWA3-F1
#
_cell.length_a   1.000
_cell.length_b   1.000
_cell.length_c   1.000
_cell.angle_alpha   90.00
_cell.angle_beta   90.00
_cell.angle_gamma   90.00
#
_symmetry.space_group_name_H-M   'P 1'
#
loop_
_entity.id
_entity.type
_entity.pdbx_description
1 polymer ?
#
loop_
_entity_poly.entity_id
_entity_poly.type
_entity_poly.pdbx_seq_one_letter_code
_entity_poly.pdbx_strand_id
1 'polypeptide(L)' 'MTRPTTKEIQATAQVAGVPVNDEIATRISNSIGPAFEGFAAIAGTLPFDLEPALYPLAQAQKVSK' A
#
# COMPACT_ATOMS: atom_id res chain seq x y z
N MET A 1 1.16 0.19 9.34
CA MET A 1 0.02 -0.42 8.61
C MET A 1 0.33 -1.90 8.40
N THR A 2 -0.65 -2.78 8.56
CA THR A 2 -0.50 -4.23 8.34
C THR A 2 -1.04 -4.63 6.97
N ARG A 3 -0.53 -5.73 6.41
CA ARG A 3 -1.04 -6.32 5.16
C ARG A 3 -2.57 -6.53 5.27
N PRO A 4 -3.37 -5.99 4.34
CA PRO A 4 -4.81 -6.24 4.33
C PRO A 4 -5.10 -7.68 3.92
N THR A 5 -6.05 -8.29 4.61
CA THR A 5 -6.54 -9.65 4.37
C THR A 5 -7.48 -9.69 3.17
N THR A 6 -7.71 -10.89 2.62
CA THR A 6 -8.70 -11.11 1.55
C THR A 6 -10.07 -10.54 1.91
N LYS A 7 -10.52 -10.74 3.16
CA LYS A 7 -11.81 -10.23 3.65
C LYS A 7 -11.89 -8.70 3.63
N GLU A 8 -10.80 -8.02 4.03
CA GLU A 8 -10.74 -6.55 4.02
C GLU A 8 -10.70 -5.99 2.60
N ILE A 9 -10.02 -6.67 1.67
CA ILE A 9 -10.03 -6.32 0.24
C ILE A 9 -11.45 -6.40 -0.32
N GLN A 10 -12.19 -7.48 -0.01
CA GLN A 10 -13.56 -7.65 -0.47
C GLN A 10 -14.51 -6.58 0.07
N ALA A 11 -14.43 -6.29 1.37
CA ALA A 11 -15.23 -5.24 1.98
C ALA A 11 -14.96 -3.88 1.31
N THR A 12 -13.69 -3.57 1.02
CA THR A 12 -13.30 -2.33 0.34
C THR A 12 -13.82 -2.28 -1.09
N ALA A 13 -13.70 -3.39 -1.84
CA ALA A 13 -14.18 -3.48 -3.22
C ALA A 13 -15.70 -3.33 -3.30
N GLN A 14 -16.44 -3.89 -2.35
CA GLN A 14 -17.88 -3.75 -2.26
C GLN A 14 -18.30 -2.28 -2.06
N VAL A 15 -17.63 -1.56 -1.16
CA VAL A 15 -17.89 -0.12 -0.94
C VAL A 15 -17.56 0.69 -2.20
N ALA A 16 -16.49 0.32 -2.92
CA ALA A 16 -16.06 0.97 -4.15
C ALA A 16 -16.91 0.59 -5.38
N GLY A 17 -17.85 -0.36 -5.27
CA GLY A 17 -18.63 -0.87 -6.40
C GLY A 17 -17.80 -1.63 -7.44
N VAL A 18 -16.62 -2.13 -7.05
CA VAL A 18 -15.72 -2.88 -7.94
C VAL A 18 -15.98 -4.37 -7.77
N PRO A 19 -16.33 -5.12 -8.84
CA PRO A 19 -16.56 -6.55 -8.74
C PRO A 19 -15.23 -7.28 -8.49
N VAL A 20 -15.11 -7.90 -7.32
CA VAL A 20 -13.95 -8.68 -6.90
C VAL A 20 -14.46 -9.98 -6.28
N ASN A 21 -13.97 -11.12 -6.79
CA ASN A 21 -14.21 -12.44 -6.20
C ASN A 21 -13.05 -12.85 -5.27
N ASP A 22 -13.20 -13.96 -4.54
CA ASP A 22 -12.22 -14.45 -3.56
C ASP A 22 -10.81 -14.64 -4.15
N GLU A 23 -10.72 -15.15 -5.37
CA GLU A 23 -9.44 -15.38 -6.06
C GLU A 23 -8.73 -14.06 -6.36
N ILE A 24 -9.44 -13.08 -6.91
CA ILE A 24 -8.92 -11.75 -7.20
C ILE A 24 -8.54 -11.05 -5.89
N ALA A 25 -9.38 -11.12 -4.85
CA ALA A 25 -9.10 -10.53 -3.54
C ALA A 25 -7.84 -11.13 -2.91
N THR A 26 -7.65 -12.44 -3.03
CA THR A 26 -6.47 -13.14 -2.54
C THR A 26 -5.22 -12.71 -3.31
N ARG A 27 -5.32 -12.60 -4.64
CA ARG A 27 -4.23 -12.10 -5.47
C ARG A 27 -3.85 -10.66 -5.11
N ILE A 28 -4.83 -9.78 -4.89
CA ILE A 28 -4.60 -8.41 -4.43
C ILE A 28 -3.87 -8.44 -3.08
N SER A 29 -4.41 -9.11 -2.06
CA SER A 29 -3.76 -9.24 -0.74
C SER A 29 -2.30 -9.72 -0.84
N ASN A 30 -2.05 -10.71 -1.73
CA ASN A 30 -0.72 -11.22 -1.98
C ASN A 30 0.19 -10.17 -2.62
N SER A 31 -0.29 -9.44 -3.63
CA SER A 31 0.48 -8.45 -4.37
C SER A 31 0.74 -7.15 -3.59
N ILE A 32 -0.20 -6.67 -2.76
CA ILE A 32 -0.04 -5.39 -2.05
C ILE A 32 0.71 -5.54 -0.72
N GLY A 33 0.73 -6.75 -0.14
CA GLY A 33 1.42 -7.02 1.12
C GLY A 33 2.86 -6.48 1.21
N PRO A 34 3.74 -6.78 0.23
CA PRO A 34 5.10 -6.24 0.22
C PRO A 34 5.17 -4.71 0.22
N ALA A 35 4.23 -4.04 -0.45
CA ALA A 35 4.15 -2.59 -0.47
C ALA A 35 3.77 -2.04 0.92
N PHE A 36 2.83 -2.69 1.61
CA PHE A 36 2.41 -2.29 2.96
C PHE A 36 3.52 -2.53 3.99
N GLU A 37 4.25 -3.64 3.90
CA GLU A 37 5.40 -3.92 4.77
C GLU A 37 6.52 -2.90 4.56
N GLY A 38 6.86 -2.57 3.32
CA GLY A 38 7.86 -1.56 2.99
C GLY A 38 7.45 -0.14 3.37
N PHE A 39 6.16 0.18 3.23
CA PHE A 39 5.59 1.47 3.62
C PHE A 39 5.48 1.62 5.14
N ALA A 40 5.12 0.55 5.87
CA ALA A 40 4.89 0.60 7.31
C ALA A 40 6.09 1.15 8.10
N ALA A 41 7.31 0.85 7.67
CA ALA A 41 8.54 1.35 8.29
C ALA A 41 8.72 2.88 8.18
N ILE A 42 8.02 3.55 7.26
CA ILE A 42 8.06 5.02 7.09
C ILE A 42 6.69 5.71 7.08
N ALA A 43 5.64 4.96 7.40
CA ALA A 43 4.32 5.52 7.60
C ALA A 43 4.39 6.55 8.74
N GLY A 44 4.12 7.82 8.43
CA GLY A 44 4.20 8.94 9.39
C GLY A 44 5.52 9.71 9.38
N THR A 45 6.55 9.26 8.65
CA THR A 45 7.77 10.05 8.41
C THR A 45 7.75 10.73 7.04
N LEU A 46 6.72 10.47 6.23
CA LEU A 46 6.55 11.14 4.95
C LEU A 46 6.23 12.61 5.22
N PRO A 47 7.03 13.55 4.71
CA PRO A 47 6.68 14.95 4.79
C PRO A 47 5.33 15.13 4.09
N PHE A 48 4.36 15.71 4.80
CA PHE A 48 3.07 16.12 4.23
C PHE A 48 3.21 17.18 3.11
N ASP A 49 4.45 17.63 2.88
CA ASP A 49 4.85 18.70 1.97
C ASP A 49 5.61 18.18 0.72
N LEU A 50 5.70 16.86 0.51
CA LEU A 50 6.21 16.37 -0.76
C LEU A 50 5.14 16.57 -1.83
N GLU A 51 5.29 17.61 -2.65
CA GLU A 51 4.69 17.60 -3.98
C GLU A 51 5.04 16.24 -4.63
N PRO A 52 4.11 15.53 -5.28
CA PRO A 52 4.31 14.15 -5.76
C PRO A 52 5.61 13.93 -6.57
N ALA A 53 6.12 14.99 -7.20
CA ALA A 53 7.39 15.00 -7.94
C ALA A 53 8.64 14.71 -7.08
N LEU A 54 8.59 14.92 -5.76
CA LEU A 54 9.73 14.78 -4.85
C LEU A 54 9.82 13.40 -4.18
N TYR A 55 8.80 12.55 -4.33
CA TYR A 55 8.77 11.20 -3.77
C TYR A 55 9.98 10.31 -4.17
N PRO A 56 10.47 10.32 -5.43
CA PRO A 56 11.65 9.54 -5.81
C PRO A 56 12.94 9.92 -5.05
N LEU A 57 13.09 11.19 -4.65
CA LEU A 57 14.27 11.66 -3.91
C LEU A 57 14.26 11.18 -2.46
N ALA A 58 13.09 11.21 -1.81
CA ALA A 58 12.92 10.66 -0.46
C ALA A 58 13.16 9.14 -0.43
N GLN A 59 12.77 8.42 -1.49
CA GLN A 59 13.09 7.01 -1.64
C GLN A 59 14.61 6.77 -1.81
N ALA A 60 15.28 7.58 -2.62
CA ALA A 60 16.72 7.44 -2.86
C ALA A 60 17.57 7.71 -1.61
N GLN A 61 17.19 8.67 -0.77
CA GLN A 61 17.91 8.97 0.49
C GLN A 61 17.89 7.80 1.49
N LYS A 62 16.90 6.90 1.45
CA LYS A 62 16.92 5.67 2.26
C LYS A 62 18.03 4.69 1.87
N VAL A 63 18.51 4.74 0.62
CA VAL A 63 19.51 3.80 0.09
C VAL A 63 20.93 4.21 0.48
N SER A 64 21.14 5.46 0.89
CA SER A 64 22.39 5.94 1.48
C SER A 64 22.40 5.74 3.00
N LYS A 65 22.50 4.49 3.44
CA LYS A 65 22.99 4.12 4.77
C LYS A 65 23.82 2.86 4.69
#